data_AF-A0ABD3R429-F1
#
_entry.id   AF-A0ABD3R429-F1
#
_cell.length_a   1.000
_cell.length_b   1.000
_cell.length_c   1.000
_cell.angle_alpha   90.00
_cell.angle_beta   90.00
_cell.angle_gamma   90.00
#
_symmetry.space_group_name_H-M   'P 1'
#
loop_
_entity.id
_entity.type
_entity.pdbx_description
1 polymer ?
#
loop_
_entity_poly.entity_id
_entity_poly.type
_entity_poly.pdbx_seq_one_letter_code
_entity_poly.pdbx_strand_id
1 'polypeptide(L)' 'MGHNYYGEPAWPNDLLYIFPVVILGTIACNVGLAVLEPSMLGEPADPFATPLEILPEWYFFPYFKYFVQCPINYWVFF' A
#
# COMPACT_ATOMS: atom_id res chain seq x y z
N MET A 1 13.76 17.38 24.21
CA MET A 1 14.29 16.47 23.17
C MET A 1 15.61 15.90 23.67
N GLY A 2 15.62 14.62 24.02
CA GLY A 2 16.76 13.91 24.60
C GLY A 2 16.43 12.46 24.96
N HIS A 3 15.36 11.91 24.37
CA HIS A 3 14.85 10.59 24.74
C HIS A 3 15.69 9.44 24.15
N ASN A 4 16.68 9.77 23.32
CA ASN A 4 17.60 8.84 22.69
C ASN A 4 18.94 8.70 23.48
N TYR A 5 19.11 9.44 24.57
CA TYR A 5 20.33 9.39 25.41
C TYR A 5 20.26 8.32 26.50
N TYR A 6 19.12 7.66 26.64
CA TYR A 6 18.89 6.58 27.57
C TYR A 6 18.28 5.39 26.82
N GLY A 7 18.56 4.17 27.28
CA GLY A 7 18.16 2.94 26.60
C GLY A 7 19.35 2.17 26.04
N GLU A 8 19.08 1.25 25.13
CA GLU A 8 20.11 0.43 24.49
C GLU A 8 20.90 1.25 23.44
N PRO A 9 22.22 1.06 23.31
CA PRO A 9 22.99 1.68 22.24
C PRO A 9 22.46 1.25 20.88
N ALA A 10 21.98 2.21 20.07
CA ALA A 10 21.47 1.93 18.72
C ALA A 10 22.53 1.24 17.84
N TRP A 11 23.81 1.58 18.02
CA TRP A 11 24.92 0.89 17.39
C TRP A 11 25.69 0.03 18.41
N PRO A 12 26.04 -1.24 18.07
CA PRO A 12 25.67 -1.97 16.86
C PRO A 12 24.32 -2.70 16.98
N ASN A 13 23.72 -2.72 18.18
CA ASN A 13 22.71 -3.70 18.54
C ASN A 13 21.47 -3.64 17.64
N ASP A 14 20.85 -2.47 17.51
CA ASP A 14 19.67 -2.32 16.65
C ASP A 14 20.06 -2.13 15.18
N LEU A 15 20.97 -1.20 14.90
CA LEU A 15 21.29 -0.79 13.53
C LEU A 15 22.01 -1.87 12.72
N LEU A 16 22.88 -2.66 13.35
CA LEU A 16 23.67 -3.67 12.63
C LEU A 16 23.06 -5.07 12.76
N TYR A 17 22.50 -5.44 13.91
CA TYR A 17 21.98 -6.80 14.09
C TYR A 17 20.48 -6.90 13.83
N ILE A 18 19.66 -5.97 14.31
CA ILE A 18 18.21 -6.07 14.16
C ILE A 18 17.72 -5.55 12.81
N PHE A 19 18.26 -4.43 12.33
CA PHE A 19 17.79 -3.82 11.08
C PHE A 19 17.93 -4.76 9.87
N PRO A 20 19.07 -5.44 9.64
CA PRO A 20 19.17 -6.39 8.53
C PRO A 20 18.21 -7.57 8.63
N VAL A 21 17.91 -8.05 9.85
CA VAL A 21 16.96 -9.14 10.05
C VAL A 21 15.54 -8.71 9.64
N VAL A 22 15.13 -7.50 10.02
CA VAL A 22 13.83 -6.95 9.62
C VAL A 22 13.76 -6.69 8.11
N ILE A 23 14.83 -6.15 7.53
CA ILE A 23 14.92 -5.90 6.07
C ILE A 23 14.82 -7.22 5.30
N LEU A 24 15.60 -8.23 5.68
CA LEU A 24 15.58 -9.53 4.99
C LEU A 24 14.25 -10.25 5.21
N GLY A 25 13.68 -10.18 6.42
CA GLY A 25 12.38 -10.75 6.73
C GLY A 25 11.25 -10.14 5.88
N THR A 26 11.20 -8.82 5.77
CA THR A 26 10.19 -8.13 4.95
C THR A 26 10.35 -8.45 3.46
N ILE A 27 11.58 -8.48 2.94
CA ILE A 27 11.84 -8.88 1.55
C ILE A 27 11.42 -10.33 1.32
N ALA A 28 11.75 -11.25 2.23
CA ALA A 28 11.40 -12.66 2.12
C ALA A 28 9.88 -12.87 2.12
N CYS A 29 9.13 -12.15 2.95
CA CYS A 29 7.66 -12.19 2.95
C CYS A 29 7.08 -11.70 1.62
N ASN A 30 7.56 -10.56 1.09
CA ASN A 30 7.09 -10.02 -0.18
C ASN A 30 7.38 -10.96 -1.36
N VAL A 31 8.59 -11.54 -1.41
CA VAL A 31 8.97 -12.54 -2.42
C VAL A 31 8.15 -13.83 -2.26
N GLY A 32 7.94 -14.28 -1.02
CA GLY A 32 7.10 -15.45 -0.73
C GLY A 32 5.68 -15.28 -1.24
N LEU A 33 5.06 -14.13 -0.99
CA LEU A 33 3.72 -13.81 -1.53
C LEU A 33 3.72 -13.74 -3.05
N ALA A 34 4.72 -13.09 -3.66
CA ALA A 34 4.83 -12.99 -5.11
C ALA A 34 4.97 -14.35 -5.82
N VAL A 35 5.56 -15.35 -5.16
CA VAL A 35 5.70 -16.70 -5.70
C VAL A 35 4.44 -17.54 -5.47
N LEU A 36 3.80 -17.41 -4.30
CA LEU A 36 2.60 -18.19 -3.97
C LEU A 36 1.35 -17.68 -4.69
N GLU A 37 1.23 -16.37 -4.90
CA GLU A 37 0.11 -15.71 -5.56
C GLU A 37 0.62 -14.79 -6.68
N PRO A 38 0.88 -15.32 -7.88
CA PRO A 38 1.31 -14.51 -9.01
C PRO A 38 0.15 -13.65 -9.53
N SER A 39 0.45 -12.42 -9.94
CA SER A 39 -0.55 -11.51 -10.49
C SER A 39 -1.02 -11.96 -11.88
N MET A 40 -2.33 -11.89 -12.11
CA MET A 40 -2.94 -12.17 -13.42
C MET A 40 -2.93 -10.91 -14.29
N LEU A 41 -2.67 -11.07 -15.59
CA LEU A 41 -2.85 -10.02 -16.57
C LEU A 41 -4.32 -9.99 -17.02
N GLY A 42 -4.91 -8.79 -17.02
CA GLY A 42 -6.29 -8.58 -17.44
C GLY A 42 -6.46 -8.53 -18.97
N GLU A 43 -7.70 -8.32 -19.38
CA GLU A 43 -8.07 -8.13 -20.78
C GLU A 43 -7.54 -6.78 -21.33
N PRO A 44 -7.29 -6.66 -22.64
CA PRO A 44 -6.93 -5.38 -23.26
C PRO A 44 -8.01 -4.32 -23.03
N ALA A 45 -7.60 -3.06 -22.90
CA ALA A 45 -8.54 -1.96 -22.73
C ALA A 45 -9.39 -1.75 -24.00
N ASP A 46 -10.71 -1.80 -23.85
CA ASP A 46 -11.69 -1.44 -24.87
C ASP A 46 -12.50 -0.19 -24.42
N PRO A 47 -12.42 0.94 -25.13
CA PRO A 47 -13.16 2.15 -24.76
C PRO A 47 -14.68 2.03 -24.89
N PHE A 48 -15.19 1.00 -25.58
CA PHE A 48 -16.64 0.83 -25.81
C PHE A 48 -17.28 -0.22 -24.90
N ALA A 49 -16.49 -0.99 -24.13
CA ALA A 49 -16.98 -2.01 -23.23
C ALA A 49 -16.62 -1.66 -21.78
N THR A 50 -17.63 -1.36 -20.95
CA THR A 50 -17.42 -1.14 -19.50
C THR A 50 -17.47 -2.48 -18.76
N PRO A 51 -16.46 -2.82 -17.93
CA PRO A 51 -16.51 -4.02 -17.10
C PRO A 51 -17.63 -3.92 -16.06
N LEU A 52 -18.14 -5.06 -15.60
CA LEU A 52 -19.22 -5.12 -14.60
C LEU A 52 -18.79 -4.57 -13.23
N GLU A 53 -17.51 -4.72 -12.89
CA GLU A 53 -16.92 -4.21 -11.66
C GLU A 53 -15.74 -3.29 -11.97
N ILE A 54 -15.84 -2.02 -11.57
CA ILE A 54 -14.76 -1.04 -11.64
C ILE A 54 -14.42 -0.59 -10.22
N LEU A 55 -13.30 -1.12 -9.70
CA LEU A 55 -12.82 -0.80 -8.36
C LEU A 55 -11.36 -0.31 -8.45
N PRO A 56 -10.99 0.72 -7.68
CA PRO A 56 -9.60 1.14 -7.57
C PRO A 56 -8.83 0.24 -6.61
N GLU A 57 -7.57 0.57 -6.33
CA GLU A 57 -6.79 -0.11 -5.29
C GLU A 57 -7.40 0.05 -3.89
N TRP A 58 -7.10 -0.91 -3.01
CA TRP A 58 -7.72 -1.04 -1.68
C TRP A 58 -7.60 0.21 -0.81
N TYR A 59 -6.48 0.94 -0.89
CA TYR A 59 -6.27 2.17 -0.13
C TYR A 59 -7.11 3.35 -0.63
N PHE A 60 -7.68 3.27 -1.83
CA PHE A 60 -8.59 4.26 -2.40
C PHE A 60 -10.08 3.99 -2.12
N PHE A 61 -10.44 2.83 -1.55
CA PHE A 61 -11.84 2.50 -1.27
C PHE A 61 -12.60 3.56 -0.46
N PRO A 62 -12.02 4.21 0.58
CA PRO A 62 -12.72 5.27 1.31
C PRO A 62 -13.08 6.46 0.41
N TYR A 63 -12.16 6.85 -0.48
CA TYR A 63 -12.35 7.95 -1.41
C TYR A 63 -13.36 7.58 -2.49
N PHE A 64 -13.25 6.40 -3.09
CA PHE A 64 -14.20 5.92 -4.10
C PHE A 64 -15.63 5.91 -3.58
N LYS A 65 -15.83 5.43 -2.34
CA LYS A 65 -17.14 5.43 -1.69
C LYS A 65 -17.69 6.85 -1.50
N TYR A 66 -16.82 7.81 -1.16
CA TYR A 66 -17.19 9.22 -1.07
C TYR A 66 -17.60 9.81 -2.42
N PHE A 67 -16.88 9.50 -3.50
CA PHE A 67 -17.18 10.01 -4.86
C PHE A 67 -18.49 9.48 -5.43
N VAL A 68 -18.81 8.21 -5.18
CA VAL A 68 -20.08 7.62 -5.59
C VAL A 68 -21.24 8.20 -4.78
N GLN A 69 -21.02 8.52 -3.50
CA GLN A 69 -22.06 9.05 -2.60
C GLN A 69 -22.31 10.57 -2.78
N CYS A 70 -21.25 11.34 -3.04
CA CYS A 70 -21.28 12.79 -3.20
C CYS A 70 -20.81 13.16 -4.62
N PRO A 71 -21.73 13.34 -5.59
CA PRO A 71 -21.35 13.67 -6.95
C PRO A 71 -20.67 15.05 -7.03
N ILE A 72 -19.73 15.17 -7.96
CA ILE A 72 -18.87 16.35 -8.19
C ILE A 72 -19.63 17.68 -8.38
N ASN A 73 -20.93 17.62 -8.70
CA ASN A 73 -21.79 18.78 -8.93
C ASN A 73 -22.00 19.68 -7.69
N TYR A 74 -21.66 19.21 -6.49
CA TYR A 74 -21.79 20.00 -5.26
C TYR A 74 -20.54 20.84 -4.91
N TRP A 75 -19.44 20.69 -5.67
CA TRP A 75 -18.19 21.41 -5.41
C TRP A 75 -18.06 22.74 -6.17
N VAL A 76 -18.98 23.05 -7.09
CA VAL A 76 -19.00 24.31 -7.88
C VAL A 76 -19.70 25.47 -7.12
N PHE A 77 -20.09 25.26 -5.86
CA PHE A 77 -20.77 26.25 -5.03
C PHE A 77 -19.93 26.81 -3.87
N PHE A 78 -18.60 26.74 -3.95
CA PHE A 78 -17.67 27.49 -3.09
C PHE A 78 -16.68 28.29 -3.92
#